data_AF-A0A971YIC9-F1
#
_entry.id   AF-A0A971YIC9-F1
#
_cell.length_a   1.000
_cell.length_b   1.000
_cell.length_c   1.000
_cell.angle_alpha   90.00
_cell.angle_beta   90.00
_cell.angle_gamma   90.00
#
_symmetry.space_group_name_H-M   'P 1'
#
loop_
_entity.id
_entity.type
_entity.pdbx_description
1 polymer ?
#
loop_
_entity_poly.entity_id
_entity_poly.type
_entity_poly.pdbx_seq_one_letter_code
_entity_poly.pdbx_strand_id
1 'polypeptide(L)'
;MNRLELYRQRKRNKRLFYLVIFLSLLIVVVGFVTVDYAVNSMLGVEEKLSIIRIEKTGDPVYALYFMNNRGIIDLRYIKKDFNKVVEQMSNSYEEVKNNILELKDYAQQVMNLD
;
A
#
# COMPACT_ATOMS: atom_id res chain seq x y z
N MET A 1 34.08 -22.73 -5.87
CA MET A 1 32.73 -22.24 -5.53
C MET A 1 31.75 -22.73 -6.56
N ASN A 2 30.69 -23.40 -6.14
CA ASN A 2 29.76 -24.07 -7.04
C ASN A 2 28.74 -23.06 -7.61
N ARG A 3 28.33 -23.19 -8.89
CA ARG A 3 27.42 -22.23 -9.57
C ARG A 3 26.08 -22.07 -8.82
N LEU A 4 25.64 -23.12 -8.14
CA LEU A 4 24.43 -23.14 -7.31
C LEU A 4 24.53 -22.23 -6.07
N GLU A 5 25.70 -22.17 -5.44
CA GLU A 5 25.94 -21.33 -4.26
C GLU A 5 25.90 -19.85 -4.63
N LEU A 6 26.44 -19.51 -5.79
CA LEU A 6 26.45 -18.16 -6.36
C LEU A 6 25.03 -17.67 -6.66
N TYR A 7 24.15 -18.53 -7.16
CA TYR A 7 22.74 -18.20 -7.42
C TYR A 7 21.95 -18.00 -6.12
N ARG A 8 22.17 -18.85 -5.11
CA ARG A 8 21.55 -18.71 -3.77
C ARG A 8 21.98 -17.41 -3.10
N GLN A 9 23.27 -17.06 -3.15
CA GLN A 9 23.78 -15.79 -2.59
C GLN A 9 23.18 -14.57 -3.30
N ARG A 10 23.08 -14.56 -4.63
CA ARG A 10 22.45 -13.45 -5.36
C ARG A 10 21.00 -13.24 -4.98
N LYS A 11 20.21 -14.32 -4.83
CA LYS A 11 18.80 -14.23 -4.40
C LYS A 11 18.67 -13.65 -2.98
N ARG A 12 19.56 -14.05 -2.07
CA ARG A 12 19.61 -13.52 -0.69
C ARG A 12 19.99 -12.04 -0.67
N ASN A 13 21.01 -11.65 -1.43
CA ASN A 13 21.50 -10.27 -1.48
C ASN A 13 20.45 -9.33 -2.08
N LYS A 14 19.71 -9.76 -3.11
CA LYS A 14 18.58 -8.96 -3.64
C LYS A 14 17.53 -8.69 -2.57
N ARG A 15 17.12 -9.70 -1.79
CA ARG A 15 16.15 -9.53 -0.71
C ARG A 15 16.65 -8.60 0.39
N LEU A 16 17.91 -8.77 0.80
CA LEU A 16 18.54 -7.90 1.78
C LEU A 16 18.62 -6.45 1.29
N PHE A 17 18.94 -6.24 0.01
CA PHE A 17 18.97 -4.91 -0.59
C PHE A 17 17.60 -4.22 -0.55
N TYR A 18 16.53 -4.94 -0.93
CA TYR A 18 15.17 -4.40 -0.81
C TYR A 18 14.78 -4.10 0.64
N LEU A 19 15.15 -4.96 1.58
CA LEU A 19 14.91 -4.73 3.01
C LEU A 19 15.65 -3.49 3.52
N VAL A 20 16.91 -3.29 3.12
CA VAL A 20 17.70 -2.11 3.50
C VAL A 20 17.09 -0.83 2.94
N ILE A 21 16.66 -0.84 1.67
CA ILE A 21 15.95 0.30 1.06
C ILE A 21 14.63 0.59 1.79
N PHE A 22 13.88 -0.45 2.12
CA PHE A 22 12.61 -0.29 2.81
C PHE A 22 12.82 0.27 4.23
N LEU A 23 13.82 -0.25 4.95
CA LEU A 23 14.18 0.23 6.28
C LEU A 23 14.68 1.68 6.25
N SER A 24 15.49 2.05 5.26
CA SER A 24 15.97 3.43 5.13
C SER A 24 14.84 4.41 4.85
N LEU A 25 13.88 4.04 3.99
CA LEU A 25 12.65 4.80 3.77
C LEU A 25 11.84 4.97 5.06
N LEU A 26 11.67 3.90 5.84
CA LEU A 26 10.96 3.96 7.12
C LEU A 26 11.66 4.92 8.10
N ILE A 27 12.99 4.86 8.21
CA ILE A 27 13.75 5.76 9.09
C ILE A 27 13.54 7.21 8.68
N VAL A 28 13.55 7.50 7.38
CA VAL A 28 13.30 8.84 6.85
C VAL A 28 11.90 9.31 7.22
N VAL A 29 10.87 8.49 7.01
CA VAL A 29 9.48 8.82 7.36
C VAL A 29 9.33 9.10 8.86
N VAL A 30 9.89 8.25 9.72
CA VAL A 30 9.86 8.44 11.18
C VAL A 30 10.60 9.71 11.59
N GLY A 31 11.72 10.02 10.95
CA GLY A 31 12.47 11.26 11.15
C GLY A 31 11.61 12.49 10.85
N PHE A 32 10.92 12.50 9.71
CA PHE A 32 10.00 13.58 9.34
C PHE A 32 8.87 13.76 10.35
N VAL A 33 8.24 12.67 10.79
CA VAL A 33 7.15 12.72 11.78
C VAL A 33 7.65 13.22 13.13
N THR A 34 8.83 12.77 13.57
CA THR A 34 9.43 13.21 14.83
C THR A 34 9.74 14.71 14.82
N VAL A 35 10.32 15.20 13.72
CA VAL A 35 10.62 16.62 13.54
C VAL A 35 9.32 17.44 13.52
N ASP A 36 8.30 16.96 12.81
CA ASP A 36 6.98 17.61 12.78
C ASP A 36 6.38 17.73 14.19
N TYR A 37 6.37 16.63 14.93
CA TYR A 37 5.86 16.61 16.29
C TYR A 37 6.62 17.56 17.22
N ALA A 38 7.96 17.58 17.13
CA ALA A 38 8.80 18.47 17.93
C ALA A 38 8.54 19.95 17.60
N VAL A 39 8.48 20.30 16.32
CA VAL A 39 8.20 21.69 15.88
C VAL A 39 6.80 22.13 16.30
N ASN A 40 5.80 21.26 16.20
CA ASN A 40 4.43 21.60 16.62
C ASN A 40 4.28 21.75 18.13
N SER A 41 4.94 20.86 18.88
CA SER A 41 4.99 20.96 20.33
C SER A 41 5.65 22.27 20.78
N MET A 42 6.69 22.74 20.08
CA MET A 42 7.34 24.03 20.35
C MET A 42 6.47 25.24 20.01
N LEU A 43 5.64 25.14 18.97
CA LEU A 43 4.76 26.22 18.52
C LEU A 43 3.44 26.32 19.30
N GLY A 44 3.19 25.42 20.26
CA GLY A 44 1.98 25.44 21.09
C GLY A 44 0.68 25.18 20.31
N VAL A 45 0.78 24.61 19.10
CA VAL A 45 -0.37 24.24 18.29
C VAL A 45 -0.76 22.80 18.66
N GLU A 46 -1.81 22.66 19.46
CA GLU A 46 -2.25 21.35 19.94
C GLU A 46 -2.69 20.41 18.79
N GLU A 47 -2.17 19.18 18.86
CA GLU A 47 -2.66 17.93 18.26
C GLU A 47 -2.71 17.78 16.72
N LYS A 48 -2.15 18.70 15.92
CA LYS A 48 -2.10 18.51 14.46
C LYS A 48 -0.67 18.53 13.91
N LEU A 49 -0.34 17.48 13.15
CA LEU A 49 0.80 17.46 12.22
C LEU A 49 0.71 18.71 11.32
N SER A 50 1.64 19.66 11.46
CA SER A 50 1.64 20.92 10.71
C SER A 50 2.52 20.86 9.47
N ILE A 51 3.55 19.99 9.46
CA ILE A 51 4.39 19.80 8.28
C ILE A 51 3.59 19.13 7.18
N ILE A 52 2.68 18.19 7.48
CA ILE A 52 1.79 17.60 6.49
C ILE A 52 0.35 17.79 6.93
N ARG A 53 -0.33 18.78 6.34
CA ARG A 53 -1.75 19.03 6.57
C ARG A 53 -2.53 18.72 5.30
N ILE A 54 -3.48 17.80 5.40
CA ILE A 54 -4.39 17.50 4.29
C ILE A 54 -5.72 18.18 4.59
N GLU A 55 -6.09 19.17 3.78
CA GLU A 55 -7.41 19.82 3.87
C GLU A 55 -8.24 19.48 2.65
N LYS A 56 -9.49 19.09 2.87
CA LYS A 56 -10.45 18.89 1.78
C LYS A 56 -10.87 20.26 1.25
N THR A 57 -10.40 20.62 0.06
CA THR A 57 -10.75 21.90 -0.60
C THR A 57 -12.03 21.75 -1.44
N GLY A 58 -12.36 20.53 -1.88
CA GLY A 58 -13.60 20.17 -2.57
C GLY A 58 -13.71 18.65 -2.76
N ASP A 59 -14.84 18.13 -3.24
CA ASP A 59 -14.93 16.72 -3.64
C ASP A 59 -14.52 16.54 -5.12
N PRO A 60 -13.49 15.74 -5.47
CA PRO A 60 -12.52 15.00 -4.66
C PRO A 60 -11.11 15.64 -4.76
N VAL A 61 -11.01 16.92 -4.40
CA VAL A 61 -9.78 17.72 -4.47
C VAL A 61 -9.28 18.00 -3.05
N TYR A 62 -8.08 17.52 -2.76
CA TYR A 62 -7.42 17.66 -1.47
C TYR A 62 -6.24 18.62 -1.63
N ALA A 63 -6.13 19.61 -0.77
CA ALA A 63 -4.92 20.39 -0.64
C ALA A 63 -4.01 19.70 0.37
N LEU A 64 -2.83 19.31 -0.08
CA LEU A 64 -1.74 18.83 0.77
C LEU A 64 -0.81 20.02 1.01
N TYR A 65 -0.79 20.49 2.24
CA TYR A 65 0.14 21.51 2.70
C TYR A 65 1.37 20.79 3.23
N PHE A 66 2.52 21.08 2.60
CA PHE A 66 3.82 20.70 3.10
C PHE A 66 4.54 21.95 3.62
N MET A 67 4.59 22.13 4.94
CA MET A 67 5.07 23.36 5.59
C MET A 67 4.34 24.62 5.06
N ASN A 68 5.02 25.46 4.26
CA ASN A 68 4.46 26.66 3.64
C ASN A 68 4.08 26.46 2.16
N ASN A 69 4.34 25.27 1.61
CA ASN A 69 4.00 24.95 0.23
C ASN A 69 2.65 24.27 0.15
N ARG A 70 1.79 24.76 -0.73
CA ARG A 70 0.48 24.18 -1.01
C ARG A 70 0.54 23.36 -2.30
N GLY A 71 0.39 22.04 -2.18
CA GLY A 71 0.14 21.14 -3.30
C GLY A 71 -1.36 20.84 -3.41
N ILE A 72 -1.91 20.88 -4.63
CA ILE A 72 -3.28 20.45 -4.89
C ILE A 72 -3.23 19.05 -5.47
N ILE A 73 -3.85 18.10 -4.80
CA ILE A 73 -3.99 16.72 -5.23
C ILE A 73 -5.43 16.51 -5.66
N ASP A 74 -5.62 16.31 -6.96
CA ASP A 74 -6.90 15.92 -7.52
C ASP A 74 -7.03 14.39 -7.52
N LEU A 75 -7.84 13.86 -6.60
CA LEU A 75 -8.04 12.42 -6.47
C LEU A 75 -9.06 11.87 -7.48
N ARG A 76 -9.59 12.67 -8.43
CA ARG A 76 -10.52 12.15 -9.46
C ARG A 76 -9.92 10.99 -10.24
N TYR A 77 -8.64 11.08 -10.58
CA TYR A 77 -7.91 10.05 -11.31
C TYR A 77 -7.67 8.81 -10.44
N ILE A 78 -7.21 9.01 -9.21
CA ILE A 78 -6.96 7.91 -8.28
C ILE A 78 -8.26 7.16 -7.96
N LYS A 79 -9.38 7.87 -7.75
CA LYS A 79 -10.69 7.25 -7.49
C LYS A 79 -11.16 6.40 -8.67
N LYS A 80 -10.94 6.87 -9.90
CA LYS A 80 -11.28 6.13 -11.12
C LYS A 80 -10.45 4.85 -11.24
N ASP A 81 -9.15 4.92 -10.94
CA ASP A 81 -8.26 3.77 -11.01
C ASP A 81 -8.51 2.78 -9.86
N PHE A 82 -8.82 3.28 -8.66
CA PHE A 82 -9.21 2.43 -7.53
C PHE A 82 -10.50 1.67 -7.82
N ASN A 83 -11.49 2.33 -8.42
CA ASN A 83 -12.74 1.67 -8.82
C ASN A 83 -12.49 0.56 -9.85
N LYS A 84 -11.61 0.79 -10.84
CA LYS A 84 -11.22 -0.25 -11.80
C LYS A 84 -10.54 -1.44 -11.13
N VAL A 85 -9.66 -1.18 -10.16
CA VAL A 85 -8.98 -2.25 -9.40
C VAL A 85 -9.97 -3.04 -8.56
N VAL A 86 -10.91 -2.37 -7.90
CA VAL A 86 -11.98 -3.03 -7.12
C VAL A 86 -12.87 -3.87 -8.03
N GLU A 87 -13.23 -3.36 -9.20
CA GLU A 87 -14.02 -4.09 -10.21
C GLU A 87 -13.28 -5.34 -10.69
N GLN A 88 -12.00 -5.21 -11.04
CA GLN A 88 -11.15 -6.35 -11.42
C GLN A 88 -11.02 -7.38 -10.31
N MET A 89 -10.80 -6.94 -9.06
CA MET A 89 -10.75 -7.83 -7.89
C MET A 89 -12.08 -8.55 -7.65
N SER A 90 -13.22 -7.86 -7.81
CA SER A 90 -14.54 -8.46 -7.64
C SER A 90 -14.81 -9.53 -8.69
N ASN A 91 -14.45 -9.27 -9.95
CA ASN A 91 -14.61 -10.23 -11.04
C ASN A 91 -13.73 -11.46 -10.83
N SER A 92 -12.47 -11.26 -10.44
CA SER A 92 -11.57 -12.38 -10.10
C SER A 92 -12.06 -13.17 -8.88
N TYR A 93 -12.69 -12.52 -7.90
CA TYR A 93 -13.25 -13.21 -6.74
C TYR A 93 -14.43 -14.12 -7.12
N GLU A 94 -15.37 -13.64 -7.92
CA GLU A 94 -16.51 -14.46 -8.37
C GLU A 94 -16.06 -15.61 -9.27
N GLU A 95 -15.06 -15.41 -10.13
CA GLU A 95 -14.49 -16.48 -10.96
C GLU A 95 -13.85 -17.59 -10.10
N VAL A 96 -13.06 -17.23 -9.09
CA VAL A 96 -12.46 -18.19 -8.16
C VAL A 96 -13.53 -18.92 -7.35
N LYS A 97 -14.56 -18.21 -6.89
CA LYS A 97 -15.67 -18.78 -6.13
C LYS A 97 -16.47 -19.79 -6.96
N ASN A 98 -16.76 -19.49 -8.22
CA ASN A 98 -17.46 -20.40 -9.13
C ASN A 98 -16.64 -21.66 -9.41
N ASN A 99 -15.33 -21.51 -9.67
CA ASN A 99 -14.44 -22.67 -9.84
C ASN A 99 -14.39 -23.57 -8.59
N ILE A 100 -14.40 -22.98 -7.39
CA ILE A 100 -14.44 -23.73 -6.13
C ILE A 100 -15.79 -24.45 -5.94
N LEU A 101 -16.91 -23.82 -6.31
CA LEU A 101 -18.23 -24.43 -6.29
C LEU A 101 -18.32 -25.62 -7.24
N GLU A 102 -17.84 -25.47 -8.48
CA GLU A 102 -17.80 -26.56 -9.45
C GLU A 102 -16.95 -27.73 -8.94
N LEU A 103 -15.76 -27.46 -8.38
CA LEU A 103 -14.91 -28.49 -7.78
C LEU A 103 -15.60 -29.23 -6.62
N LYS A 104 -16.39 -28.51 -5.82
CA LYS A 104 -17.15 -29.08 -4.71
C LYS A 104 -18.25 -30.01 -5.24
N ASP A 105 -18.96 -29.60 -6.28
CA ASP A 105 -20.01 -30.41 -6.91
C ASP A 105 -19.41 -31.67 -7.57
N TYR A 106 -18.27 -31.55 -8.25
CA TYR A 106 -17.53 -32.72 -8.77
C TYR A 106 -17.09 -33.67 -7.66
N ALA A 107 -16.51 -33.16 -6.57
CA ALA A 107 -16.09 -33.99 -5.44
C ALA A 107 -17.29 -34.72 -4.80
N GLN A 108 -18.45 -34.06 -4.72
CA GLN A 108 -19.65 -34.63 -4.14
C GLN A 108 -20.31 -35.69 -5.05
N GLN A 109 -20.21 -35.55 -6.39
CA GLN A 109 -20.61 -36.59 -7.33
C GLN A 109 -19.71 -37.83 -7.26
N VAL A 110 -18.40 -37.64 -7.13
CA VAL A 110 -17.43 -38.75 -7.00
C VAL A 110 -17.58 -39.47 -5.66
N MET A 111 -17.87 -38.75 -4.56
CA MET A 111 -18.08 -39.36 -3.25
C MET A 111 -19.47 -40.01 -3.06
N ASN A 112 -20.45 -39.70 -3.91
CA ASN A 112 -21.78 -40.32 -3.91
C ASN A 112 -21.92 -41.43 -4.96
N LEU A 113 -20.81 -41.87 -5.57
CA LEU A 113 -20.74 -43.08 -6.38
C LEU A 113 -20.21 -44.22 -5.51
N ASP A 114 -21.08 -44.69 -4.62
CA ASP A 114 -21.22 -46.07 -4.12
C ASP A 114 -22.59 -46.22 -3.44
#